data_AF-A0A832N832-F1
#
_entry.id   AF-A0A832N832-F1
#
_cell.length_a   1.000
_cell.length_b   1.000
_cell.length_c   1.000
_cell.angle_alpha   90.00
_cell.angle_beta   90.00
_cell.angle_gamma   90.00
#
_symmetry.space_group_name_H-M   'P 1'
#
loop_
_entity.id
_entity.type
_entity.pdbx_description
1 polymer ?
#
loop_
_entity_poly.entity_id
_entity_poly.type
_entity_poly.pdbx_seq_one_letter_code
_entity_poly.pdbx_strand_id
1 'polypeptide(L)'
;MKSPRLARRYARALFTWGLERQQAEALGEELARLTAFLQEEEDLWERLHHPRIPAPEKKEFFRLHLQSRFPPVLLRFLELLIE
;
A
#
# COMPACT_ATOMS: atom_id res chain seq x y z
N MET A 1 -3.60 6.00 -12.99
CA MET A 1 -4.47 5.20 -12.09
C MET A 1 -5.77 4.82 -12.81
N LYS A 2 -6.01 3.53 -13.09
CA LYS A 2 -7.07 3.11 -14.03
C LYS A 2 -8.50 3.01 -13.47
N SER A 3 -8.78 3.30 -12.18
CA SER A 3 -10.18 3.38 -11.69
C SER A 3 -10.32 4.11 -10.34
N PRO A 4 -10.72 5.41 -10.33
CA PRO A 4 -10.95 6.16 -9.08
C PRO A 4 -12.09 5.57 -8.24
N ARG A 5 -13.06 4.90 -8.87
CA ARG A 5 -14.14 4.19 -8.17
C ARG A 5 -13.60 3.00 -7.38
N LEU A 6 -12.66 2.24 -7.94
CA LEU A 6 -12.04 1.10 -7.26
C LEU A 6 -11.15 1.57 -6.10
N ALA A 7 -10.33 2.60 -6.32
CA ALA A 7 -9.52 3.20 -5.27
C ALA A 7 -10.37 3.64 -4.07
N ARG A 8 -11.51 4.30 -4.32
CA ARG A 8 -12.43 4.73 -3.27
C ARG A 8 -13.05 3.55 -2.50
N ARG A 9 -13.29 2.41 -3.15
CA ARG A 9 -13.79 1.20 -2.48
C ARG A 9 -12.74 0.61 -1.53
N TYR A 10 -11.49 0.47 -1.98
CA TYR A 10 -10.41 -0.03 -1.13
C TYR A 10 -10.10 0.93 0.03
N ALA A 11 -10.05 2.25 -0.24
CA ALA A 11 -9.87 3.26 0.80
C ALA A 11 -10.99 3.20 1.86
N ARG A 12 -12.25 3.07 1.43
CA ARG A 12 -13.38 2.92 2.34
C ARG A 12 -13.28 1.64 3.18
N ALA A 13 -12.87 0.52 2.58
CA ALA A 13 -12.70 -0.74 3.30
C ALA A 13 -11.62 -0.64 4.38
N LEU A 14 -10.46 -0.06 4.05
CA LEU A 14 -9.36 0.15 5.01
C LEU A 14 -9.77 1.13 6.12
N PHE A 15 -10.47 2.21 5.78
CA PHE A 15 -10.96 3.18 6.74
C PHE A 15 -11.98 2.57 7.71
N THR A 16 -12.97 1.82 7.21
CA THR A 16 -13.94 1.11 8.05
C THR A 16 -13.25 0.10 8.98
N TRP A 17 -12.29 -0.67 8.46
CA TRP A 17 -11.49 -1.60 9.27
C TRP A 17 -10.73 -0.88 10.41
N GLY A 18 -10.17 0.30 10.11
CA GLY A 18 -9.48 1.16 11.06
C GLY A 18 -10.39 1.76 12.11
N LEU A 19 -11.60 2.20 11.74
CA LEU A 19 -12.59 2.73 12.68
C LEU A 19 -13.02 1.68 13.72
N GLU A 20 -13.32 0.46 13.28
CA GLU A 20 -13.69 -0.66 14.16
C GLU A 20 -12.62 -0.98 15.22
N ARG A 21 -11.35 -0.63 14.93
CA ARG A 21 -10.19 -0.91 15.79
C ARG A 21 -9.65 0.33 16.50
N GLN A 22 -10.31 1.49 16.36
CA GLN A 22 -9.83 2.77 16.88
C GLN A 22 -8.41 3.13 16.38
N GLN A 23 -8.08 2.71 15.15
CA GLN A 23 -6.78 2.90 14.51
C GLN A 23 -6.86 3.78 13.25
N ALA A 24 -8.03 4.36 12.95
CA ALA A 24 -8.25 5.10 11.71
C ALA A 24 -7.28 6.27 11.51
N GLU A 25 -6.99 7.01 12.58
CA GLU A 25 -6.07 8.16 12.53
C GLU A 25 -4.62 7.71 12.33
N ALA A 26 -4.15 6.76 13.15
CA ALA A 26 -2.82 6.17 13.00
C ALA A 26 -2.61 5.56 11.60
N LEU A 27 -3.60 4.84 11.06
CA LEU A 27 -3.53 4.32 9.69
C LEU A 27 -3.47 5.44 8.64
N GLY A 28 -4.16 6.55 8.87
CA GLY A 28 -4.09 7.73 8.00
C GLY A 28 -2.68 8.32 7.95
N GLU A 29 -2.04 8.47 9.10
CA GLU A 29 -0.65 8.94 9.20
C GLU A 29 0.32 7.97 8.51
N GLU A 30 0.17 6.67 8.76
CA GLU A 30 1.01 5.64 8.14
C GLU A 30 0.84 5.59 6.61
N LEU A 31 -0.39 5.77 6.10
CA LEU A 31 -0.65 5.90 4.66
C LEU A 31 -0.01 7.15 4.06
N ALA A 32 -0.03 8.27 4.79
CA ALA A 32 0.66 9.49 4.36
C ALA A 32 2.17 9.25 4.27
N ARG A 33 2.77 8.60 5.28
CA ARG A 33 4.19 8.20 5.26
C ARG A 33 4.51 7.25 4.12
N LEU A 34 3.66 6.26 3.85
CA LEU A 34 3.84 5.32 2.75
C LEU A 34 3.79 6.04 1.39
N THR A 35 2.86 6.98 1.23
CA THR A 35 2.73 7.75 -0.01
C THR A 35 3.94 8.63 -0.25
N ALA A 36 4.44 9.32 0.78
CA ALA A 36 5.67 10.11 0.70
C ALA A 36 6.88 9.23 0.35
N PHE A 37 7.04 8.09 1.04
CA PHE A 37 8.11 7.14 0.77
C PHE A 37 8.10 6.63 -0.69
N LEU A 38 6.92 6.27 -1.21
CA LEU A 38 6.79 5.82 -2.60
C LEU A 38 7.04 6.94 -3.62
N GLN A 39 6.89 8.21 -3.24
CA GLN A 39 7.19 9.36 -4.09
C GLN A 39 8.68 9.73 -4.07
N GLU A 40 9.36 9.52 -2.94
CA GLU A 40 10.79 9.78 -2.76
C GLU A 40 11.65 8.69 -3.42
N GLU A 41 11.17 7.44 -3.43
CA GLU A 41 11.89 6.29 -3.97
C GLU A 41 11.43 5.97 -5.41
N GLU A 42 12.03 6.64 -6.39
CA GLU A 42 11.68 6.51 -7.81
C GLU A 42 11.76 5.05 -8.32
N ASP A 43 12.77 4.30 -7.86
CA ASP A 43 12.95 2.87 -8.19
C ASP A 43 11.77 1.98 -7.71
N LEU A 44 11.21 2.29 -6.54
CA LEU A 44 10.06 1.57 -5.97
C LEU A 44 8.79 1.87 -6.78
N TRP A 45 8.60 3.12 -7.16
CA TRP A 45 7.50 3.56 -8.01
C TRP A 45 7.54 2.92 -9.40
N GLU A 46 8.72 2.90 -10.03
CA GLU A 46 8.90 2.28 -11.35
C GLU A 46 8.64 0.77 -11.32
N ARG A 47 9.14 0.06 -10.30
CA ARG A 47 8.90 -1.38 -10.13
C ARG A 47 7.43 -1.71 -9.91
N LEU A 48 6.66 -0.87 -9.20
CA LEU A 48 5.20 -1.02 -9.08
C LEU A 48 4.51 -0.98 -10.43
N HIS A 49 4.91 -0.03 -11.27
CA HIS A 49 4.28 0.20 -12.56
C HIS A 49 4.84 -0.65 -13.69
N HIS A 50 5.95 -1.37 -13.46
CA HIS A 50 6.56 -2.20 -14.48
C HIS A 50 5.67 -3.41 -14.84
N PRO A 51 5.20 -3.52 -16.10
CA PRO A 51 4.23 -4.55 -16.50
C PRO A 51 4.83 -5.96 -16.61
N ARG A 52 6.17 -6.09 -16.67
CA ARG A 52 6.84 -7.39 -16.81
C ARG A 52 7.25 -8.04 -15.48
N ILE A 53 7.08 -7.34 -14.36
CA ILE A 53 7.37 -7.93 -13.04
C ILE A 53 6.09 -8.64 -12.58
N PRO A 54 6.10 -9.98 -12.37
CA PRO A 54 4.95 -10.71 -11.88
C PRO A 54 4.51 -10.24 -10.50
N ALA A 55 3.21 -10.38 -10.18
CA ALA A 55 2.66 -10.00 -8.88
C ALA A 55 3.39 -10.62 -7.68
N PRO A 56 3.78 -11.92 -7.68
CA PRO A 56 4.55 -12.50 -6.56
C PRO A 56 5.89 -11.82 -6.33
N GLU A 57 6.61 -11.47 -7.41
CA GLU A 57 7.91 -10.81 -7.32
C GLU A 57 7.78 -9.38 -6.80
N LYS A 58 6.71 -8.66 -7.21
CA LYS A 58 6.36 -7.36 -6.61
C LYS A 58 6.08 -7.48 -5.12
N LYS A 59 5.20 -8.42 -4.72
CA LYS A 59 4.84 -8.64 -3.31
C LYS A 59 6.09 -8.92 -2.46
N GLU A 60 7.00 -9.76 -2.96
CA GLU A 60 8.28 -10.04 -2.28
C GLU A 60 9.13 -8.80 -2.10
N PHE A 61 9.33 -8.04 -3.18
CA PHE A 61 10.11 -6.82 -3.16
C PHE A 61 9.56 -5.82 -2.14
N PHE A 62 8.25 -5.58 -2.15
CA PHE A 62 7.61 -4.67 -1.18
C PHE A 62 7.71 -5.17 0.25
N ARG A 63 7.52 -6.46 0.47
CA ARG A 63 7.66 -7.07 1.79
C ARG A 63 9.06 -6.83 2.35
N LEU A 64 10.12 -7.12 1.58
CA LEU A 64 11.50 -6.94 2.02
C LEU A 64 11.85 -5.47 2.32
N HIS A 65 11.33 -4.52 1.55
CA HIS A 65 11.68 -3.10 1.68
C HIS A 65 10.81 -2.35 2.72
N LEU A 66 9.56 -2.77 2.90
CA LEU A 66 8.59 -2.05 3.74
C LEU A 66 8.35 -2.69 5.10
N GLN A 67 8.66 -3.98 5.30
CA GLN A 67 8.29 -4.70 6.54
C GLN A 67 8.92 -4.15 7.83
N SER A 68 10.09 -3.52 7.73
CA SER A 68 10.76 -2.89 8.86
C SER A 68 10.32 -1.44 9.13
N ARG A 69 9.53 -0.85 8.22
CA ARG A 69 9.17 0.57 8.21
C ARG A 69 7.69 0.83 8.43
N PHE A 70 6.83 -0.10 8.02
CA PHE A 70 5.38 0.06 8.03
C PHE A 70 4.69 -1.09 8.76
N PRO A 71 3.54 -0.82 9.39
CA PRO A 71 2.79 -1.83 10.12
C PRO A 71 2.30 -2.96 9.20
N PRO A 72 2.20 -4.21 9.71
CA PRO A 72 1.83 -5.37 8.89
C PRO A 72 0.50 -5.25 8.14
N VAL A 73 -0.44 -4.47 8.66
CA VAL A 73 -1.74 -4.22 8.01
C VAL A 73 -1.57 -3.48 6.68
N LEU A 74 -0.65 -2.52 6.59
CA LEU A 74 -0.41 -1.79 5.35
C LEU A 74 0.32 -2.62 4.31
N LEU A 75 1.22 -3.51 4.76
CA LEU A 75 1.88 -4.47 3.86
C LEU A 75 0.84 -5.41 3.23
N ARG A 76 -0.05 -6.00 4.04
CA ARG A 76 -1.13 -6.85 3.54
C ARG A 76 -2.09 -6.09 2.63
N PHE A 77 -2.38 -4.83 2.94
CA PHE A 77 -3.20 -3.99 2.07
C PHE A 77 -2.50 -3.74 0.73
N LEU A 78 -1.20 -3.44 0.72
CA LEU A 78 -0.43 -3.26 -0.50
C LEU A 78 -0.34 -4.56 -1.33
N GLU A 79 -0.15 -5.70 -0.68
CA GLU A 79 -0.19 -7.03 -1.30
C GLU A 79 -1.55 -7.31 -1.95
N LEU A 80 -2.65 -6.91 -1.31
CA LEU A 80 -4.00 -7.01 -1.88
C LEU A 80 -4.18 -6.11 -3.11
N LEU A 81 -3.54 -4.94 -3.14
CA LEU A 81 -3.60 -4.02 -4.29
C LEU A 81 -2.75 -4.47 -5.48
N ILE A 82 -1.74 -5.31 -5.24
CA ILE A 82 -0.86 -5.89 -6.26
C ILE A 82 -1.51 -7.12 -6.94
N GLU A 83 -2.50 -7.72 -6.29
CA GLU A 83 -3.28 -8.86 -6.82
C GLU A 83 -4.18 -8.46 -8.00
#